data_AF-A0A926PJY7-F1
#
_entry.id   AF-A0A926PJY7-F1
#
_cell.length_a   1.000
_cell.length_b   1.000
_cell.length_c   1.000
_cell.angle_alpha   90.00
_cell.angle_beta   90.00
_cell.angle_gamma   90.00
#
_symmetry.space_group_name_H-M   'P 1'
#
loop_
_entity.id
_entity.type
_entity.pdbx_description
1 polymer ?
#
loop_
_entity_poly.entity_id
_entity_poly.type
_entity_poly.pdbx_seq_one_letter_code
_entity_poly.pdbx_strand_id
1 'polypeptide(L)'
;MKSWALCFTSASPWSKPAKCPIVRKALISAGDACTALHDRNTPPKPEAALPNLMDAINGDHSPISFMIASLFHRELLEFGKVGRLASWSQQRLINALPPHPGWQWRTEVPKDFSPKVRVVPDGRVAIEFFTCRTVAPIAIFQHVDQYQARQYHPKSVDRAIAVLQPASGGVKR
;
A
#
# COMPACT_ATOMS: atom_id res chain seq x y z
N MET A 1 12.18 -39.26 -58.08
CA MET A 1 11.12 -39.84 -57.23
C MET A 1 10.33 -38.70 -56.59
N LYS A 2 9.02 -38.65 -56.90
CA LYS A 2 7.85 -38.02 -56.24
C LYS A 2 8.12 -36.86 -55.23
N SER A 3 7.62 -35.61 -55.33
CA SER A 3 6.30 -35.04 -55.71
C SER A 3 5.61 -34.39 -54.47
N TRP A 4 5.37 -33.07 -54.60
CA TRP A 4 4.17 -32.28 -54.22
C TRP A 4 4.02 -31.61 -52.83
N ALA A 5 4.09 -30.27 -52.89
CA ALA A 5 3.15 -29.21 -52.44
C ALA A 5 2.06 -29.45 -51.36
N LEU A 6 2.02 -28.47 -50.43
CA LEU A 6 0.87 -27.72 -49.85
C LEU A 6 -0.38 -28.46 -49.34
N CYS A 7 -0.74 -28.22 -48.07
CA CYS A 7 -2.05 -27.65 -47.70
C CYS A 7 -2.10 -27.09 -46.28
N PHE A 8 -2.75 -25.93 -46.16
CA PHE A 8 -3.25 -25.26 -44.97
C PHE A 8 -4.49 -26.00 -44.46
N THR A 9 -4.60 -26.33 -43.17
CA THR A 9 -5.91 -26.52 -42.50
C THR A 9 -5.87 -26.11 -41.02
N SER A 10 -6.74 -25.14 -40.75
CA SER A 10 -7.44 -24.73 -39.52
C SER A 10 -7.32 -25.52 -38.21
N ALA A 11 -7.45 -24.71 -37.15
CA ALA A 11 -8.26 -24.94 -35.94
C ALA A 11 -7.55 -25.45 -34.67
N SER A 12 -7.51 -24.55 -33.70
CA SER A 12 -7.31 -24.75 -32.26
C SER A 12 -8.21 -25.84 -31.68
N PRO A 13 -7.77 -26.53 -30.62
CA PRO A 13 -8.68 -26.88 -29.55
C PRO A 13 -8.15 -26.34 -28.22
N TRP A 14 -8.71 -25.20 -27.82
CA TRP A 14 -8.76 -24.81 -26.42
C TRP A 14 -9.39 -25.96 -25.63
N SER A 15 -8.61 -26.59 -24.77
CA SER A 15 -9.13 -27.47 -23.74
C SER A 15 -9.98 -26.62 -22.78
N LYS A 16 -11.23 -27.05 -22.61
CA LYS A 16 -12.21 -26.41 -21.73
C LYS A 16 -11.62 -26.26 -20.32
N PRO A 17 -11.67 -25.08 -19.68
CA PRO A 17 -11.32 -25.00 -18.27
C PRO A 17 -12.32 -25.80 -17.45
N ALA A 18 -11.79 -26.61 -16.54
CA ALA A 18 -12.56 -27.37 -15.57
C ALA A 18 -13.54 -26.44 -14.83
N LYS A 19 -14.80 -26.87 -14.72
CA LYS A 19 -15.84 -26.18 -13.95
C LYS A 19 -15.46 -26.20 -12.47
N CYS A 20 -14.79 -25.16 -11.99
CA CYS A 20 -14.68 -24.87 -10.56
C CYS A 20 -16.06 -24.41 -10.04
N PRO A 21 -16.72 -25.15 -9.14
CA PRO A 21 -18.04 -24.77 -8.62
C PRO A 21 -17.99 -23.56 -7.65
N ILE A 22 -16.79 -23.17 -7.21
CA ILE A 22 -16.60 -22.11 -6.20
C ILE A 22 -16.87 -20.70 -6.76
N VAL A 23 -16.68 -20.49 -8.07
CA VAL A 23 -16.72 -19.14 -8.66
C VAL A 23 -18.14 -18.65 -8.96
N ARG A 24 -19.14 -19.55 -9.05
CA ARG A 24 -20.53 -19.16 -9.39
C ARG A 24 -21.38 -18.72 -8.21
N LYS A 25 -21.05 -19.13 -6.97
CA LYS A 25 -21.88 -18.79 -5.80
C LYS A 25 -21.58 -17.40 -5.25
N ALA A 26 -20.38 -16.85 -5.50
CA ALA A 26 -19.99 -15.54 -5.00
C ALA A 26 -20.63 -14.38 -5.78
N LEU A 27 -20.88 -14.54 -7.09
CA LEU A 27 -21.43 -13.45 -7.92
C LEU A 27 -22.94 -13.24 -7.75
N ILE A 28 -23.69 -14.28 -7.37
CA ILE A 28 -25.16 -14.19 -7.22
C ILE A 28 -25.55 -13.54 -5.89
N SER A 29 -24.70 -13.62 -4.85
CA SER A 29 -24.97 -12.99 -3.54
C SER A 29 -24.77 -11.47 -3.51
N ALA A 30 -24.15 -10.87 -4.54
CA ALA A 30 -23.89 -9.44 -4.57
C ALA A 30 -25.14 -8.60 -4.91
N GLY A 31 -26.13 -9.19 -5.58
CA GLY A 31 -27.38 -8.51 -5.95
C GLY A 31 -28.29 -8.21 -4.76
N ASP A 32 -28.36 -9.14 -3.80
CA ASP A 32 -29.28 -9.03 -2.66
C ASP A 32 -28.66 -8.32 -1.44
N ALA A 33 -27.34 -8.20 -1.37
CA ALA A 33 -26.66 -7.50 -0.26
C ALA A 33 -26.75 -5.96 -0.38
N CYS A 34 -26.96 -5.43 -1.58
CA CYS A 34 -27.02 -3.99 -1.85
C CYS A 34 -28.34 -3.34 -1.39
N THR A 35 -29.40 -4.12 -1.15
CA THR A 35 -30.72 -3.62 -0.74
C THR A 35 -30.91 -3.52 0.78
N ALA A 36 -29.97 -4.04 1.58
CA ALA A 36 -30.02 -4.01 3.05
C ALA A 36 -29.22 -2.87 3.71
N LEU A 37 -28.81 -1.86 2.93
CA LEU A 37 -27.98 -0.76 3.40
C LEU A 37 -28.80 0.29 4.17
N HIS A 38 -28.70 0.29 5.50
CA HIS A 38 -29.19 1.39 6.35
C HIS A 38 -28.09 2.35 6.81
N ASP A 39 -26.80 2.02 6.61
CA ASP A 39 -25.70 2.88 7.02
C ASP A 39 -24.58 2.91 5.97
N ARG A 40 -24.28 4.12 5.46
CA ARG A 40 -23.20 4.42 4.52
C ARG A 40 -21.81 4.08 5.11
N ASN A 41 -21.69 4.05 6.43
CA ASN A 41 -20.42 3.81 7.12
C ASN A 41 -20.15 2.33 7.41
N THR A 42 -21.14 1.46 7.20
CA THR A 42 -21.03 0.02 7.47
C THR A 42 -21.43 -0.77 6.23
N PRO A 43 -20.56 -0.81 5.19
CA PRO A 43 -20.88 -1.54 3.97
C PRO A 43 -21.08 -3.04 4.27
N PRO A 44 -21.95 -3.73 3.52
CA PRO A 44 -22.18 -5.15 3.73
C PRO A 44 -20.88 -5.93 3.56
N LYS A 45 -20.53 -6.70 4.58
CA LYS A 45 -19.33 -7.54 4.60
C LYS A 45 -19.76 -8.99 4.32
N PRO A 46 -19.20 -9.66 3.29
CA PRO A 46 -19.51 -11.06 3.05
C PRO A 46 -18.97 -11.92 4.22
N GLU A 47 -19.66 -13.01 4.54
CA GLU A 47 -19.31 -13.88 5.67
C GLU A 47 -17.87 -14.40 5.62
N ALA A 48 -17.35 -14.65 4.41
CA ALA A 48 -16.00 -15.13 4.18
C ALA A 48 -14.91 -14.03 4.20
N ALA A 49 -15.24 -12.76 4.41
CA ALA A 49 -14.24 -11.69 4.43
C ALA A 49 -13.44 -11.68 5.74
N LEU A 50 -12.11 -11.64 5.60
CA LEU A 50 -11.19 -11.54 6.73
C LEU A 50 -11.44 -10.26 7.55
N PRO A 51 -11.19 -10.27 8.87
CA PRO A 51 -11.32 -9.09 9.72
C PRO A 51 -10.25 -8.05 9.42
N ASN A 52 -9.03 -8.47 9.10
CA ASN A 52 -7.95 -7.59 8.69
C ASN A 52 -7.39 -8.06 7.35
N LEU A 53 -7.21 -7.13 6.41
CA LEU A 53 -6.65 -7.48 5.10
C LEU A 53 -5.22 -8.01 5.20
N MET A 54 -4.45 -7.59 6.21
CA MET A 54 -3.10 -8.09 6.44
C MET A 54 -3.07 -9.58 6.84
N ASP A 55 -4.19 -10.17 7.29
CA ASP A 55 -4.32 -11.61 7.54
C ASP A 55 -4.18 -12.42 6.22
N ALA A 56 -4.46 -11.81 5.08
CA ALA A 56 -4.36 -12.44 3.76
C ALA A 56 -2.93 -12.45 3.21
N ILE A 57 -2.03 -11.67 3.81
CA ILE A 57 -0.68 -11.47 3.29
C ILE A 57 0.26 -12.52 3.88
N ASN A 58 0.84 -13.30 2.98
CA ASN A 58 1.93 -14.22 3.29
C ASN A 58 3.21 -13.76 2.59
N GLY A 59 4.35 -13.99 3.24
CA GLY A 59 5.65 -13.67 2.70
C GLY A 59 6.72 -14.62 3.24
N ASP A 60 7.94 -14.46 2.76
CA ASP A 60 9.10 -15.28 3.13
C ASP A 60 9.73 -14.89 4.47
N HIS A 61 9.13 -13.93 5.19
CA HIS A 61 9.66 -13.32 6.40
C HIS A 61 11.07 -12.72 6.25
N SER A 62 11.49 -12.41 5.02
CA SER A 62 12.72 -11.64 4.77
C SER A 62 12.54 -10.18 5.21
N PRO A 63 13.63 -9.47 5.58
CA PRO A 63 13.56 -8.04 5.89
C PRO A 63 12.88 -7.20 4.80
N ILE A 64 13.12 -7.54 3.53
CA ILE A 64 12.52 -6.85 2.38
C ILE A 64 11.01 -7.09 2.32
N SER A 65 10.54 -8.32 2.59
CA SER A 65 9.10 -8.62 2.57
C SER A 65 8.32 -7.76 3.56
N PHE A 66 8.87 -7.49 4.74
CA PHE A 66 8.25 -6.59 5.73
C PHE A 66 8.20 -5.14 5.23
N MET A 67 9.24 -4.68 4.53
CA MET A 67 9.26 -3.33 3.93
C MET A 67 8.19 -3.20 2.84
N ILE A 68 8.04 -4.23 2.00
CA ILE A 68 7.01 -4.26 0.96
C ILE A 68 5.62 -4.28 1.61
N ALA A 69 5.40 -5.11 2.63
CA ALA A 69 4.14 -5.18 3.36
C ALA A 69 3.77 -3.83 4.01
N SER A 70 4.76 -3.11 4.52
CA SER A 70 4.62 -1.77 5.10
C SER A 70 4.14 -0.72 4.09
N LEU A 71 4.72 -0.71 2.90
CA LEU A 71 4.32 0.20 1.82
C LEU A 71 2.94 -0.17 1.29
N PHE A 72 2.71 -1.45 1.03
CA PHE A 72 1.46 -1.98 0.53
C PHE A 72 0.28 -1.71 1.48
N HIS A 73 0.49 -1.88 2.79
CA HIS A 73 -0.52 -1.55 3.80
C HIS A 73 -1.01 -0.11 3.68
N ARG A 74 -0.09 0.85 3.49
CA ARG A 74 -0.43 2.28 3.35
C ARG A 74 -1.14 2.58 2.04
N GLU A 75 -0.73 1.94 0.95
CA GLU A 75 -1.42 2.07 -0.34
C GLU A 75 -2.87 1.56 -0.26
N LEU A 76 -3.08 0.42 0.38
CA LEU A 76 -4.40 -0.16 0.58
C LEU A 76 -5.30 0.67 1.47
N LEU A 77 -4.75 1.27 2.54
CA LEU A 77 -5.49 2.21 3.38
C LEU A 77 -5.97 3.44 2.60
N GLU A 78 -5.40 3.74 1.43
CA GLU A 78 -5.85 4.81 0.55
C GLU A 78 -6.74 4.35 -0.58
N PHE A 79 -6.94 3.05 -0.75
CA PHE A 79 -7.77 2.53 -1.81
C PHE A 79 -9.21 3.07 -1.68
N GLY A 80 -9.66 3.80 -2.70
CA GLY A 80 -10.96 4.47 -2.72
C GLY A 80 -11.01 5.85 -2.03
N LYS A 81 -9.94 6.31 -1.37
CA LYS A 81 -9.85 7.67 -0.85
C LYS A 81 -9.54 8.65 -2.00
N VAL A 82 -10.21 9.81 -1.98
CA VAL A 82 -10.04 10.84 -3.01
C VAL A 82 -9.79 12.22 -2.38
N GLY A 83 -9.07 13.08 -3.12
CA GLY A 83 -8.83 14.46 -2.73
C GLY A 83 -8.07 14.60 -1.41
N ARG A 84 -8.63 15.34 -0.46
CA ARG A 84 -7.99 15.64 0.84
C ARG A 84 -7.91 14.43 1.78
N LEU A 85 -8.70 13.39 1.51
CA LEU A 85 -8.68 12.14 2.29
C LEU A 85 -7.51 11.24 1.88
N ALA A 86 -6.94 11.46 0.68
CA ALA A 86 -5.78 10.74 0.17
C ALA A 86 -4.50 11.53 0.53
N SER A 87 -3.86 11.12 1.62
CA SER A 87 -2.66 11.72 2.21
C SER A 87 -1.35 11.04 1.78
N TRP A 88 -1.33 9.71 1.64
CA TRP A 88 -0.18 8.89 1.26
C TRP A 88 0.15 8.98 -0.23
N SER A 89 -0.85 9.05 -1.10
CA SER A 89 -0.65 9.25 -2.56
C SER A 89 0.12 10.52 -2.90
N GLN A 90 0.12 11.50 -1.99
CA GLN A 90 0.87 12.75 -2.08
C GLN A 90 2.28 12.67 -1.48
N GLN A 91 2.64 11.53 -0.88
CA GLN A 91 3.96 11.28 -0.30
C GLN A 91 4.88 10.58 -1.31
N ARG A 92 6.17 10.89 -1.22
CA ARG A 92 7.24 10.27 -2.02
C ARG A 92 8.32 9.77 -1.08
N LEU A 93 8.76 8.54 -1.27
CA LEU A 93 9.90 8.00 -0.54
C LEU A 93 11.14 8.86 -0.79
N ILE A 94 11.88 9.14 0.28
CA ILE A 94 13.12 9.90 0.21
C ILE A 94 14.26 9.08 0.83
N ASN A 95 15.44 9.17 0.22
CA ASN A 95 16.69 8.62 0.73
C ASN A 95 17.70 9.72 1.11
N ALA A 96 17.35 10.99 0.84
CA ALA A 96 18.13 12.16 1.16
C ALA A 96 17.20 13.34 1.46
N LEU A 97 17.70 14.34 2.18
CA LEU A 97 16.96 15.55 2.45
C LEU A 97 16.69 16.32 1.15
N PRO A 98 15.43 16.65 0.80
CA PRO A 98 15.16 17.49 -0.36
C PRO A 98 15.79 18.89 -0.17
N PRO A 99 16.49 19.43 -1.19
CA PRO A 99 17.23 20.67 -1.08
C PRO A 99 16.26 21.86 -0.93
N HIS A 100 16.02 22.29 0.30
CA HIS A 100 15.26 23.49 0.60
C HIS A 100 15.75 24.14 1.90
N PRO A 101 16.06 25.44 1.92
CA PRO A 101 16.56 26.12 3.12
C PRO A 101 15.48 26.40 4.19
N GLY A 102 14.23 26.00 3.95
CA GLY A 102 13.04 26.47 4.68
C GLY A 102 12.43 25.42 5.60
N TRP A 103 13.18 24.36 5.90
CA TRP A 103 12.72 23.27 6.75
C TRP A 103 12.66 23.72 8.21
N GLN A 104 11.46 23.66 8.79
CA GLN A 104 11.27 23.76 10.23
C GLN A 104 11.22 22.36 10.83
N TRP A 105 12.28 22.01 11.52
CA TRP A 105 12.41 20.72 12.20
C TRP A 105 11.63 20.73 13.52
N ARG A 106 10.84 19.68 13.73
CA ARG A 106 10.10 19.42 14.99
C ARG A 106 10.89 18.50 15.93
N THR A 107 11.88 17.82 15.38
CA THR A 107 12.78 16.89 16.08
C THR A 107 14.21 17.17 15.65
N GLU A 108 15.18 16.48 16.23
CA GLU A 108 16.54 16.47 15.67
C GLU A 108 16.52 15.98 14.22
N VAL A 109 17.42 16.55 13.40
CA VAL A 109 17.55 16.19 11.98
C VAL A 109 18.10 14.76 11.88
N PRO A 110 17.41 13.84 11.20
CA PRO A 110 17.94 12.51 10.94
C PRO A 110 19.26 12.59 10.18
N LYS A 111 20.27 11.84 10.65
CA LYS A 111 21.57 11.73 9.96
C LYS A 111 21.49 10.87 8.70
N ASP A 112 20.51 9.94 8.66
CA ASP A 112 20.33 8.98 7.59
C ASP A 112 18.84 8.78 7.30
N PHE A 113 18.47 9.09 6.06
CA PHE A 113 17.12 8.96 5.51
C PHE A 113 16.89 7.65 4.75
N SER A 114 17.90 6.80 4.66
CA SER A 114 17.79 5.49 3.99
C SER A 114 16.77 4.61 4.72
N PRO A 115 15.96 3.82 4.00
CA PRO A 115 15.07 2.85 4.62
C PRO A 115 15.86 1.82 5.42
N LYS A 116 15.39 1.51 6.62
CA LYS A 116 16.05 0.59 7.56
C LYS A 116 15.08 -0.49 7.99
N VAL A 117 15.59 -1.71 8.07
CA VAL A 117 14.88 -2.84 8.65
C VAL A 117 15.76 -3.44 9.73
N ARG A 118 15.22 -3.60 10.93
CA ARG A 118 15.90 -4.21 12.07
C ARG A 118 15.12 -5.44 12.50
N VAL A 119 15.80 -6.58 12.53
CA VAL A 119 15.27 -7.83 13.07
C VAL A 119 15.89 -8.03 14.46
N VAL A 120 15.04 -8.15 15.47
CA VAL A 120 15.43 -8.37 16.87
C VAL A 120 15.60 -9.89 17.08
N PRO A 121 16.45 -10.36 18.03
CA PRO A 121 16.67 -11.79 18.25
C PRO A 121 15.42 -12.63 18.55
N ASP A 122 14.34 -12.00 19.02
CA ASP A 122 13.04 -12.64 19.26
C ASP A 122 12.17 -12.78 17.99
N GLY A 123 12.70 -12.39 16.83
CA GLY A 123 12.02 -12.45 15.54
C GLY A 123 11.08 -11.28 15.26
N ARG A 124 10.96 -10.29 16.16
CA ARG A 124 10.23 -9.05 15.87
C ARG A 124 10.99 -8.22 14.85
N VAL A 125 10.24 -7.49 14.02
CA VAL A 125 10.81 -6.65 12.97
C VAL A 125 10.36 -5.21 13.18
N ALA A 126 11.32 -4.28 13.11
CA ALA A 126 11.05 -2.86 13.10
C ALA A 126 11.54 -2.26 11.79
N ILE A 127 10.70 -1.42 11.18
CA ILE A 127 11.00 -0.73 9.94
C ILE A 127 10.99 0.77 10.20
N GLU A 128 11.95 1.48 9.62
CA GLU A 128 11.96 2.93 9.57
C GLU A 128 12.21 3.37 8.12
N PHE A 129 11.41 4.31 7.63
CA PHE A 129 11.67 5.00 6.38
C PHE A 129 11.08 6.41 6.41
N PHE A 130 11.44 7.21 5.42
CA PHE A 130 11.03 8.60 5.34
C PHE A 130 10.32 8.88 4.03
N THR A 131 9.34 9.79 4.10
CA THR A 131 8.69 10.34 2.91
C THR A 131 8.65 11.85 2.96
N CYS A 132 8.50 12.48 1.80
CA CYS A 132 8.20 13.89 1.66
C CYS A 132 6.84 14.03 0.96
N ARG A 133 5.94 14.80 1.57
CA ARG A 133 4.69 15.20 0.93
C ARG A 133 4.96 16.29 -0.10
N THR A 134 4.54 16.09 -1.35
CA THR A 134 4.80 17.02 -2.47
C THR A 134 3.74 18.12 -2.62
N VAL A 135 2.62 18.01 -1.89
CA VAL A 135 1.52 18.98 -1.90
C VAL A 135 1.48 19.73 -0.57
N ALA A 136 1.19 21.03 -0.62
CA ALA A 136 1.11 21.87 0.57
C ALA A 136 0.09 21.33 1.62
N PRO A 137 0.41 21.39 2.93
CA PRO A 137 1.71 21.74 3.50
C PRO A 137 2.77 20.67 3.20
N ILE A 138 3.89 21.07 2.58
CA ILE A 138 5.02 20.20 2.29
C ILE A 138 5.68 19.82 3.62
N ALA A 139 5.82 18.54 3.89
CA ALA A 139 6.33 18.03 5.14
C ALA A 139 7.09 16.72 4.93
N ILE A 140 8.10 16.48 5.77
CA ILE A 140 8.82 15.23 5.85
C ILE A 140 8.20 14.39 6.97
N PHE A 141 7.89 13.15 6.65
CA PHE A 141 7.34 12.18 7.59
C PHE A 141 8.36 11.08 7.87
N GLN A 142 8.46 10.70 9.13
CA GLN A 142 9.09 9.47 9.57
C GLN A 142 8.00 8.44 9.80
N HIS A 143 8.18 7.27 9.19
CA HIS A 143 7.28 6.13 9.32
C HIS A 143 8.02 5.03 10.07
N VAL A 144 7.42 4.56 11.16
CA VAL A 144 7.96 3.46 11.96
C VAL A 144 6.91 2.36 12.09
N ASP A 145 7.24 1.17 11.61
CA ASP A 145 6.36 0.00 11.73
C ASP A 145 7.00 -1.07 12.58
N GLN A 146 6.20 -1.70 13.45
CA GLN A 146 6.62 -2.82 14.28
C GLN A 146 5.77 -4.04 13.98
N TYR A 147 6.43 -5.17 13.74
CA TYR A 147 5.83 -6.46 13.45
C TYR A 147 6.17 -7.46 14.54
N GLN A 148 5.19 -8.27 14.92
CA GLN A 148 5.43 -9.44 15.76
C GLN A 148 6.13 -10.53 14.95
N ALA A 149 6.75 -11.49 15.64
CA ALA A 149 7.43 -12.59 14.99
C ALA A 149 6.50 -13.34 14.03
N ARG A 150 6.94 -13.45 12.77
CA ARG A 150 6.22 -14.15 11.67
C ARG A 150 4.82 -13.61 11.35
N GLN A 151 4.52 -12.35 11.69
CA GLN A 151 3.21 -11.75 11.41
C GLN A 151 3.38 -10.46 10.59
N TYR A 152 2.51 -10.27 9.58
CA TYR A 152 2.49 -9.06 8.76
C TYR A 152 1.50 -8.00 9.26
N HIS A 153 1.19 -7.99 10.57
CA HIS A 153 0.37 -6.94 11.18
C HIS A 153 1.26 -5.83 11.71
N PRO A 154 1.37 -4.69 11.00
CA PRO A 154 2.16 -3.58 11.50
C PRO A 154 1.43 -2.86 12.63
N LYS A 155 2.18 -2.51 13.68
CA LYS A 155 1.86 -1.36 14.52
C LYS A 155 2.62 -0.15 13.98
N SER A 156 1.92 0.69 13.22
CA SER A 156 2.49 1.85 12.53
C SER A 156 2.42 3.14 13.35
N VAL A 157 3.47 3.93 13.25
CA VAL A 157 3.57 5.29 13.81
C VAL A 157 4.11 6.20 12.72
N ASP A 158 3.30 7.17 12.31
CA ASP A 158 3.68 8.17 11.31
C ASP A 158 3.81 9.54 12.00
N ARG A 159 4.96 10.22 11.80
CA ARG A 159 5.26 11.49 12.46
C ARG A 159 5.81 12.50 11.45
N ALA A 160 5.20 13.68 11.40
CA ALA A 160 5.80 14.81 10.69
C ALA A 160 7.01 15.31 11.49
N ILE A 161 8.21 15.22 10.92
CA ILE A 161 9.48 15.60 11.56
C ILE A 161 10.00 16.95 11.06
N ALA A 162 9.58 17.37 9.87
CA ALA A 162 9.85 18.70 9.33
C ALA A 162 8.65 19.20 8.53
N VAL A 163 8.42 20.51 8.56
CA VAL A 163 7.44 21.18 7.70
C VAL A 163 8.15 22.30 6.96
N LEU A 164 7.83 22.45 5.69
CA LEU A 164 8.32 23.56 4.90
C LEU A 164 7.51 24.80 5.21
N GLN A 165 8.17 25.89 5.61
CA GLN A 165 7.47 27.17 5.70
C GLN A 165 6.94 27.57 4.32
N PRO A 166 5.65 27.92 4.21
CA PRO A 166 5.21 28.65 3.04
C PRO A 166 6.01 29.94 2.99
N ALA A 167 6.57 30.27 1.82
CA ALA A 167 7.21 31.56 1.61
C ALA A 167 6.22 32.63 2.07
N SER A 168 6.63 33.48 3.01
CA SER A 168 5.83 34.59 3.52
C SER A 168 5.59 35.58 2.38
N GLY A 169 4.62 35.29 1.53
CA GLY A 169 4.10 36.21 0.55
C GLY A 169 3.41 37.32 1.31
N GLY A 170 4.10 38.46 1.46
CA GLY A 170 3.48 39.69 1.91
C GLY A 170 2.31 40.00 0.98
N VAL A 171 1.09 39.77 1.46
CA VAL A 171 -0.11 40.37 0.90
C VAL A 171 -0.01 41.86 1.19
N LYS A 172 0.59 42.63 0.28
CA LYS A 172 0.31 44.06 0.22
C LYS A 172 -1.15 44.19 -0.20
N ARG A 173 -1.98 44.62 0.74
CA ARG A 173 -3.37 45.05 0.51
C ARG A 173 -3.40 46.25 -0.43
#